data_AF-A0AAW8AQ06-F1
#
_entry.id   AF-A0AAW8AQ06-F1
#
_cell.length_a   1.000
_cell.length_b   1.000
_cell.length_c   1.000
_cell.angle_alpha   90.00
_cell.angle_beta   90.00
_cell.angle_gamma   90.00
#
_symmetry.space_group_name_H-M   'P 1'
#
loop_
_entity.id
_entity.type
_entity.pdbx_description
1 polymer ?
#
loop_
_entity_poly.entity_id
_entity_poly.type
_entity_poly.pdbx_seq_one_letter_code
_entity_poly.pdbx_strand_id
1 'polypeptide(L)'
;ADARSRRWYTEPLFKGHYPESVLAELGPDAPVVQPGDLAAIAQPMDYLGINYYTRSVVSASGEDWNAKGRDLPVTDMDWEIYPQGLTDLL
;
A
#
# COMPACT_ATOMS: atom_id res chain seq x y z
N ALA A 1 5.93 5.86 -0.47
CA ALA A 1 5.71 4.55 0.18
C ALA A 1 4.23 4.17 0.21
N ASP A 2 3.38 4.83 0.99
CA ASP A 2 1.94 4.49 1.09
C ASP A 2 1.20 4.62 -0.26
N ALA A 3 1.42 5.72 -0.98
CA ALA A 3 0.79 5.98 -2.27
C ALA A 3 0.98 4.82 -3.26
N ARG A 4 2.20 4.29 -3.34
CA ARG A 4 2.59 3.21 -4.26
C ARG A 4 2.19 1.82 -3.77
N SER A 5 2.15 1.58 -2.46
CA SER A 5 1.89 0.24 -1.89
C SER A 5 0.41 -0.06 -1.68
N ARG A 6 -0.39 0.95 -1.28
CA ARG A 6 -1.82 0.77 -0.97
C ARG A 6 -2.72 1.55 -1.92
N ARG A 7 -2.54 2.87 -1.97
CA ARG A 7 -3.43 3.76 -2.73
C ARG A 7 -3.39 3.53 -4.23
N TRP A 8 -2.28 2.99 -4.73
CA TRP A 8 -2.15 2.53 -6.11
C TRP A 8 -3.26 1.55 -6.51
N TYR A 9 -3.72 0.72 -5.58
CA TYR A 9 -4.78 -0.25 -5.81
C TYR A 9 -6.14 0.23 -5.29
N THR A 10 -6.17 0.88 -4.11
CA THR A 10 -7.45 1.27 -3.50
C THR A 10 -8.08 2.50 -4.15
N GLU A 11 -7.32 3.45 -4.69
CA GLU A 11 -7.91 4.61 -5.36
C GLU A 11 -8.61 4.24 -6.69
N PRO A 12 -8.07 3.36 -7.55
CA PRO A 12 -8.82 2.88 -8.71
C PRO A 12 -10.13 2.18 -8.30
N LEU A 13 -10.11 1.38 -7.23
CA LEU A 13 -11.28 0.65 -6.75
C LEU A 13 -12.37 1.59 -6.20
N PHE A 14 -12.00 2.58 -5.39
CA PHE A 14 -12.98 3.39 -4.64
C PHE A 14 -13.20 4.81 -5.18
N LYS A 15 -12.25 5.35 -5.94
CA LYS A 15 -12.28 6.72 -6.46
C LYS A 15 -12.25 6.78 -7.99
N GLY A 16 -12.01 5.65 -8.66
CA GLY A 16 -11.94 5.60 -10.12
C GLY A 16 -10.77 6.39 -10.71
N HIS A 17 -9.64 6.50 -9.99
CA HIS A 17 -8.41 7.10 -10.51
C HIS A 17 -7.17 6.52 -9.82
N TYR A 18 -6.02 6.57 -10.48
CA TYR A 18 -4.73 6.28 -9.84
C TYR A 18 -4.22 7.51 -9.05
N PRO A 19 -3.36 7.33 -8.03
CA PRO A 19 -2.69 8.45 -7.36
C PRO A 19 -1.75 9.19 -8.32
N GLU A 20 -1.96 10.49 -8.52
CA GLU A 20 -1.14 11.31 -9.43
C GLU A 20 0.35 11.25 -9.11
N SER A 21 0.71 11.30 -7.82
CA SER A 21 2.10 11.19 -7.36
C SER A 21 2.81 9.91 -7.83
N VAL A 22 2.10 8.79 -7.92
CA VAL A 22 2.67 7.51 -8.36
C VAL A 22 2.75 7.46 -9.89
N LEU A 23 1.75 8.00 -10.60
CA LEU A 23 1.82 8.15 -12.06
C LEU A 23 3.02 9.02 -12.48
N ALA A 24 3.26 10.13 -11.77
CA ALA A 24 4.40 11.00 -12.01
C ALA A 24 5.74 10.30 -11.72
N GLU A 25 5.80 9.47 -10.67
CA GLU A 25 6.97 8.65 -10.34
C GLU A 25 7.28 7.60 -11.41
N LEU A 26 6.26 6.93 -11.95
CA LEU A 26 6.41 5.91 -12.99
C LEU A 26 6.74 6.51 -14.36
N GLY A 27 6.25 7.72 -14.65
CA GLY A 27 6.51 8.41 -15.91
C GLY A 27 6.12 7.54 -17.12
N PRO A 28 7.05 7.22 -18.05
CA PRO A 28 6.78 6.38 -19.21
C PRO A 28 6.31 4.95 -18.88
N ASP A 29 6.63 4.45 -17.69
CA ASP A 29 6.23 3.11 -17.24
C ASP A 29 4.82 3.09 -16.62
N ALA A 30 4.15 4.25 -16.55
CA ALA A 30 2.78 4.34 -16.07
C ALA A 30 1.81 3.55 -16.99
N PRO A 31 0.75 2.95 -16.43
CA PRO A 31 -0.23 2.22 -17.24
C PRO A 31 -0.95 3.16 -18.21
N VAL A 32 -1.19 2.68 -19.42
CA VAL A 32 -2.06 3.38 -20.39
C VAL A 32 -3.51 3.07 -20.05
N VAL A 33 -4.21 4.04 -19.48
CA VAL A 33 -5.64 3.92 -19.14
C VAL A 33 -6.49 4.19 -20.38
N GLN A 34 -7.27 3.19 -20.80
CA GLN A 34 -8.22 3.32 -21.91
C GLN A 34 -9.57 3.87 -21.42
N PRO A 35 -10.38 4.46 -22.31
CA PRO A 35 -11.75 4.85 -21.97
C PRO A 35 -12.55 3.66 -21.43
N GLY A 36 -13.05 3.80 -20.20
CA GLY A 36 -13.87 2.79 -19.52
C GLY A 36 -13.14 1.91 -18.52
N ASP A 37 -11.81 1.83 -18.53
CA ASP A 37 -11.03 0.96 -17.64
C ASP A 37 -11.31 1.25 -16.16
N LEU A 38 -11.21 2.52 -15.76
CA LEU A 38 -11.41 2.91 -14.36
C LEU A 38 -12.87 2.74 -13.91
N ALA A 39 -13.83 2.85 -14.83
CA ALA A 39 -15.22 2.56 -14.53
C ALA A 39 -15.44 1.04 -14.34
N ALA A 40 -14.78 0.21 -15.15
CA ALA A 40 -14.82 -1.25 -15.01
C ALA A 40 -14.10 -1.75 -13.74
N ILE A 41 -13.07 -1.04 -13.28
CA ILE A 41 -12.39 -1.34 -12.01
C ILE A 41 -13.23 -0.90 -10.81
N ALA A 42 -13.82 0.31 -10.85
CA ALA A 42 -14.57 0.90 -9.75
C ALA A 42 -16.02 0.40 -9.64
N GLN A 43 -16.23 -0.90 -9.77
CA GLN A 43 -17.55 -1.51 -9.58
C GLN A 43 -17.90 -1.58 -8.09
N PRO A 44 -19.19 -1.45 -7.72
CA PRO A 44 -19.64 -1.69 -6.35
C PRO A 44 -19.22 -3.09 -5.86
N MET A 45 -18.75 -3.17 -4.61
CA MET A 45 -18.34 -4.43 -3.99
C MET A 45 -19.16 -4.69 -2.73
N ASP A 46 -19.47 -5.96 -2.48
CA ASP A 46 -20.18 -6.37 -1.25
C ASP A 46 -19.23 -6.48 -0.04
N TYR A 47 -17.94 -6.73 -0.27
CA TYR A 47 -16.93 -6.88 0.76
C TYR A 47 -15.53 -6.51 0.24
N LEU A 48 -14.63 -6.10 1.15
CA LEU A 48 -13.20 -5.93 0.89
C LEU A 48 -12.41 -6.89 1.76
N GLY A 49 -11.65 -7.80 1.14
CA GLY A 49 -10.70 -8.66 1.84
C GLY A 49 -9.39 -7.93 2.12
N ILE A 50 -8.88 -8.01 3.36
CA ILE A 50 -7.62 -7.39 3.77
C ILE A 50 -6.67 -8.49 4.26
N ASN A 51 -5.52 -8.60 3.59
CA ASN A 51 -4.40 -9.42 4.07
C ASN A 51 -3.44 -8.51 4.85
N TYR A 52 -3.28 -8.76 6.14
CA TYR A 52 -2.40 -8.00 7.02
C TYR A 52 -1.42 -8.92 7.75
N TYR A 53 -0.16 -8.47 7.85
CA TYR A 53 0.89 -9.21 8.54
C TYR A 53 1.73 -8.31 9.45
N THR A 54 2.13 -7.14 8.95
CA THR A 54 3.01 -6.22 9.65
C THR A 54 2.82 -4.78 9.14
N ARG A 55 3.45 -3.81 9.80
CA ARG A 55 3.54 -2.42 9.34
C ARG A 55 4.84 -2.18 8.57
N SER A 56 4.90 -1.05 7.88
CA SER A 56 6.16 -0.50 7.36
C SER A 56 6.43 0.84 8.04
N VAL A 57 7.63 1.00 8.58
CA VAL A 57 8.15 2.28 9.06
C VAL A 57 9.17 2.76 8.04
N VAL A 58 8.96 3.95 7.50
CA VAL A 58 9.76 4.48 6.39
C VAL A 58 10.29 5.87 6.75
N SER A 59 11.55 6.14 6.38
CA SER A 59 12.21 7.43 6.59
C SER A 59 12.73 8.00 5.28
N ALA A 60 12.66 9.33 5.13
CA ALA A 60 13.28 10.03 4.01
C ALA A 60 14.82 10.03 4.08
N SER A 61 15.41 9.74 5.26
CA SER A 61 16.86 9.63 5.42
C SER A 61 17.46 8.38 4.76
N GLY A 62 16.62 7.45 4.30
CA GLY A 62 17.06 6.15 3.78
C GLY A 62 17.48 5.17 4.87
N GLU A 63 17.32 5.52 6.15
CA GLU A 63 17.54 4.57 7.25
C GLU A 63 16.41 3.53 7.25
N ASP A 64 16.80 2.27 7.10
CA ASP A 64 15.88 1.15 7.16
C ASP A 64 15.40 0.90 8.58
N TRP A 65 14.10 0.66 8.71
CA TRP A 65 13.53 0.18 9.96
C TRP A 65 13.90 -1.29 10.20
N ASN A 66 14.98 -1.51 10.94
CA ASN A 66 15.40 -2.83 11.37
C ASN A 66 14.78 -3.19 12.74
N ALA A 67 13.57 -3.76 12.73
CA ALA A 67 12.88 -4.17 13.95
C ALA A 67 13.69 -5.20 14.78
N LYS A 68 14.28 -6.19 14.12
CA LYS A 68 15.11 -7.23 14.77
C LYS A 68 16.35 -6.64 15.43
N GLY A 69 17.05 -5.75 14.74
CA GLY A 69 18.23 -5.05 15.29
C GLY A 69 17.91 -4.09 16.43
N ARG A 70 16.63 -3.76 16.61
CA ARG A 70 16.10 -2.96 17.73
C ARG A 70 15.50 -3.81 18.85
N ASP A 71 15.71 -5.14 18.82
CA ASP A 71 15.18 -6.10 19.80
C ASP A 71 13.64 -6.07 19.91
N LEU A 72 12.96 -5.73 18.82
CA LEU A 72 11.50 -5.80 18.74
C LEU A 72 11.07 -7.22 18.36
N PRO A 73 9.87 -7.67 18.79
CA PRO A 73 9.34 -8.97 18.40
C PRO A 73 9.20 -9.07 16.88
N VAL A 74 9.74 -10.15 16.30
CA VAL A 74 9.66 -10.44 14.87
C VAL A 74 9.26 -11.90 14.63
N THR A 75 8.71 -12.16 13.46
CA THR A 75 8.50 -13.53 12.93
C THR A 75 9.80 -14.11 12.37
N ASP A 76 9.80 -15.39 11.97
CA ASP A 76 10.92 -16.01 11.26
C ASP A 76 11.25 -15.35 9.90
N MET A 77 10.35 -14.52 9.38
CA MET A 77 10.55 -13.72 8.16
C MET A 77 11.10 -12.32 8.46
N ASP A 78 11.52 -12.06 9.70
CA ASP A 78 11.99 -10.76 10.21
C ASP A 78 10.93 -9.63 10.14
N TRP A 79 9.65 -9.99 9.98
CA TRP A 79 8.54 -9.03 10.04
C TRP A 79 8.21 -8.66 11.48
N GLU A 80 8.15 -7.35 11.79
CA GLU A 80 7.76 -6.83 13.11
C GLU A 80 6.37 -7.33 13.50
N ILE A 81 6.25 -7.91 14.69
CA ILE A 81 4.98 -8.26 15.31
C ILE A 81 4.47 -7.00 16.01
N TYR A 82 3.58 -6.27 15.34
CA TYR A 82 3.01 -5.02 15.84
C TYR A 82 1.48 -5.02 15.73
N PRO A 83 0.75 -5.58 16.73
CA PRO A 83 -0.69 -5.80 16.63
C PRO A 83 -1.51 -4.50 16.55
N GLN A 84 -1.04 -3.41 17.17
CA GLN A 84 -1.72 -2.11 17.10
C GLN A 84 -1.87 -1.62 15.65
N GLY A 85 -0.92 -1.96 14.77
CA GLY A 85 -0.97 -1.54 13.37
C GLY A 85 -2.12 -2.15 12.56
N LEU A 86 -2.69 -3.29 13.00
CA LEU A 86 -3.92 -3.81 12.40
C LEU A 86 -5.13 -2.97 12.83
N THR A 87 -5.19 -2.58 14.10
CA THR A 87 -6.27 -1.74 14.63
C THR A 87 -6.24 -0.34 14.01
N ASP A 88 -5.05 0.23 13.82
CA ASP A 88 -4.91 1.54 13.19
C ASP A 88 -5.22 1.54 11.68
N LEU A 89 -5.16 0.38 11.03
CA LEU A 89 -5.46 0.22 9.60
C LEU A 89 -6.96 0.15 9.32
N LEU A 90 -7.73 -0.48 10.22
CA LEU A 90 -9.17 -0.76 10.07
C LEU A 90 -10.02 0.43 10.53
#